data_AF-A0A2R4XG17-F1
#
_entry.id   AF-A0A2R4XG17-F1
#
_cell.length_a   1.000
_cell.length_b   1.000
_cell.length_c   1.000
_cell.angle_alpha   90.00
_cell.angle_beta   90.00
_cell.angle_gamma   90.00
#
_symmetry.space_group_name_H-M   'P 1'
#
loop_
_entity.id
_entity.type
_entity.pdbx_description
1 polymer ?
#
loop_
_entity_poly.entity_id
_entity_poly.type
_entity_poly.pdbx_seq_one_letter_code
_entity_poly.pdbx_strand_id
1 'polypeptide(L)'
;MKARYVVDTNVLIAASAADPTHPRDNDATPDDPALRMKVWEWLNQFEQSDSRLVLDTELKIFDEYRRKLGFNDYGMQVVMHKWSTAAVDNVPVEYDADGSALLPESLSPVIHDGADRKMVAAALSSHLIFGEGCVAFAGDTDWHDWEDALAQHQVLLEPIIEKWSRQKHAEKLKR
;
A
#
# COMPACT_ATOMS: atom_id res chain seq x y z
N MET A 1 -11.17 6.84 -7.86
CA MET A 1 -10.65 5.84 -6.91
C MET A 1 -11.32 4.50 -7.21
N LYS A 2 -10.63 3.40 -6.97
CA LYS A 2 -11.13 2.03 -7.02
C LYS A 2 -12.08 1.78 -5.85
N ALA A 3 -12.87 0.72 -5.91
CA ALA A 3 -13.76 0.36 -4.81
C ALA A 3 -12.98 -0.17 -3.59
N ARG A 4 -11.86 -0.87 -3.81
CA ARG A 4 -11.03 -1.46 -2.75
C ARG A 4 -9.55 -1.24 -2.95
N TYR A 5 -8.87 -0.90 -1.86
CA TYR A 5 -7.42 -0.74 -1.84
C TYR A 5 -6.79 -1.50 -0.69
N VAL A 6 -5.74 -2.25 -1.00
CA VAL A 6 -4.64 -2.46 -0.08
C VAL A 6 -3.73 -1.23 -0.21
N VAL A 7 -3.48 -0.53 0.89
CA VAL A 7 -2.68 0.71 0.86
C VAL A 7 -1.27 0.39 1.31
N ASP A 8 -0.28 0.64 0.46
CA ASP A 8 1.11 0.42 0.81
C ASP A 8 1.53 1.28 2.01
N THR A 9 2.39 0.72 2.87
CA THR A 9 2.88 1.41 4.07
C THR A 9 3.59 2.71 3.69
N ASN A 10 4.25 2.77 2.53
CA ASN A 10 4.89 3.98 2.00
C ASN A 10 3.91 5.13 1.73
N VAL A 11 2.63 4.84 1.42
CA VAL A 11 1.61 5.87 1.18
C VAL A 11 1.28 6.55 2.49
N LEU A 12 1.04 5.73 3.52
CA LEU A 12 0.73 6.20 4.86
C LEU A 12 1.89 7.01 5.43
N ILE A 13 3.14 6.57 5.23
CA ILE A 13 4.31 7.32 5.68
C ILE A 13 4.46 8.63 4.89
N ALA A 14 4.35 8.60 3.56
CA ALA A 14 4.48 9.79 2.71
C ALA A 14 3.42 10.85 3.01
N ALA A 15 2.17 10.44 3.19
CA ALA A 15 1.10 11.34 3.58
C ALA A 15 1.33 11.93 4.98
N SER A 16 1.81 11.13 5.93
CA SER A 16 2.14 11.61 7.29
C SER A 16 3.33 12.58 7.28
N ALA A 17 4.31 12.35 6.41
CA ALA A 17 5.45 13.24 6.21
C ALA A 17 5.02 14.63 5.67
N ALA A 18 3.96 14.65 4.87
CA ALA A 18 3.38 15.85 4.27
C ALA A 18 2.41 16.60 5.19
N ASP A 19 2.04 16.00 6.34
CA ASP A 19 1.01 16.56 7.22
C ASP A 19 1.43 17.96 7.67
N PRO A 20 0.65 19.00 7.33
CA PRO A 20 0.99 20.39 7.68
C PRO A 20 0.98 20.61 9.20
N THR A 21 0.40 19.69 9.97
CA THR A 21 0.33 19.75 11.44
C THR A 21 1.48 19.03 12.13
N HIS A 22 1.96 17.90 11.58
CA HIS A 22 2.99 17.05 12.19
C HIS A 22 3.90 16.35 11.15
N PRO A 23 4.79 17.08 10.44
CA PRO A 23 5.63 16.48 9.41
C PRO A 23 6.69 15.55 9.99
N ARG A 24 7.01 14.48 9.25
CA ARG A 24 8.02 13.47 9.59
C ARG A 24 8.94 13.25 8.38
N ASP A 25 10.24 13.23 8.58
CA ASP A 25 11.19 13.06 7.46
C ASP A 25 11.60 11.59 7.33
N ASN A 26 11.60 11.07 6.10
CA ASN A 26 12.08 9.73 5.80
C ASN A 26 12.59 9.61 4.35
N ASP A 27 13.69 8.86 4.17
CA ASP A 27 14.41 8.73 2.89
C ASP A 27 13.61 8.04 1.76
N ALA A 28 12.44 7.45 2.07
CA ALA A 28 11.60 6.74 1.10
C ALA A 28 10.51 7.63 0.46
N THR A 29 10.52 8.94 0.73
CA THR A 29 9.54 9.88 0.19
C THR A 29 10.21 10.92 -0.72
N PRO A 30 9.50 11.47 -1.72
CA PRO A 30 10.07 12.54 -2.52
C PRO A 30 10.44 13.74 -1.64
N ASP A 31 11.64 14.30 -1.79
CA ASP A 31 12.01 15.55 -1.10
C ASP A 31 11.13 16.74 -1.52
N ASP A 32 10.52 16.66 -2.70
CA ASP A 32 9.63 17.67 -3.24
C ASP A 32 8.31 17.74 -2.43
N PRO A 33 8.06 18.85 -1.70
CA PRO A 33 6.84 19.01 -0.91
C PRO A 33 5.56 18.93 -1.75
N ALA A 34 5.61 19.31 -3.03
CA ALA A 34 4.45 19.23 -3.92
C ALA A 34 4.09 17.76 -4.25
N LEU A 35 5.08 16.86 -4.30
CA LEU A 35 4.83 15.44 -4.47
C LEU A 35 4.31 14.80 -3.18
N ARG A 36 4.87 15.17 -2.03
CA ARG A 36 4.35 14.74 -0.72
C ARG A 36 2.89 15.18 -0.53
N MET A 37 2.55 16.41 -0.93
CA MET A 37 1.18 16.93 -0.89
C MET A 37 0.21 16.11 -1.75
N LYS A 38 0.62 15.64 -2.94
CA LYS A 38 -0.24 14.76 -3.76
C LYS A 38 -0.58 13.45 -3.06
N VAL A 39 0.37 12.88 -2.32
CA VAL A 39 0.13 11.66 -1.56
C VAL A 39 -0.83 11.92 -0.39
N TRP A 40 -0.67 13.06 0.29
CA TRP A 40 -1.60 13.50 1.31
C TRP A 40 -3.01 13.72 0.76
N GLU A 41 -3.14 14.44 -0.37
CA GLU A 41 -4.42 14.71 -1.02
C GLU A 41 -5.12 13.43 -1.45
N TRP A 42 -4.38 12.48 -2.01
CA TRP A 42 -4.92 11.17 -2.36
C TRP A 42 -5.42 10.42 -1.12
N LEU A 43 -4.65 10.41 -0.03
CA LEU A 43 -5.05 9.70 1.19
C LEU A 43 -6.23 10.40 1.89
N ASN A 44 -6.31 11.73 1.84
CA ASN A 44 -7.48 12.49 2.30
C ASN A 44 -8.73 12.19 1.47
N GLN A 45 -8.60 12.11 0.14
CA GLN A 45 -9.70 11.68 -0.72
C GLN A 45 -10.11 10.23 -0.44
N PHE A 46 -9.13 9.34 -0.20
CA PHE A 46 -9.39 7.97 0.20
C PHE A 46 -10.19 7.91 1.48
N GLU A 47 -9.76 8.60 2.54
CA GLU A 47 -10.45 8.69 3.84
C GLU A 47 -11.93 9.03 3.66
N GLN A 48 -12.22 10.07 2.89
CA GLN A 48 -13.56 10.64 2.70
C GLN A 48 -14.45 9.90 1.69
N SER A 49 -13.88 8.98 0.92
CA SER A 49 -14.60 8.24 -0.13
C SER A 49 -15.24 6.95 0.36
N ASP A 50 -16.13 6.39 -0.47
CA ASP A 50 -16.72 5.06 -0.27
C ASP A 50 -15.74 3.90 -0.55
N SER A 51 -14.51 4.20 -0.99
CA SER A 51 -13.47 3.20 -1.16
C SER A 51 -13.13 2.53 0.17
N ARG A 52 -12.99 1.21 0.14
CA ARG A 52 -12.74 0.38 1.32
C ARG A 52 -11.27 0.03 1.45
N LEU A 53 -10.77 0.04 2.68
CA LEU A 53 -9.43 -0.44 3.01
C LEU A 53 -9.47 -1.97 3.13
N VAL A 54 -8.55 -2.66 2.47
CA VAL A 54 -8.40 -4.12 2.55
C VAL A 54 -7.25 -4.43 3.50
N LEU A 55 -7.52 -5.27 4.50
CA LEU A 55 -6.53 -5.80 5.45
C LEU A 55 -6.66 -7.33 5.53
N ASP A 56 -5.63 -8.00 6.03
CA ASP A 56 -5.69 -9.43 6.30
C ASP A 56 -6.40 -9.71 7.63
N THR A 57 -7.09 -10.85 7.72
CA THR A 57 -7.78 -11.27 8.96
C THR A 57 -6.85 -11.52 10.14
N GLU A 58 -5.58 -11.83 9.88
CA GLU A 58 -4.53 -12.06 10.90
C GLU A 58 -3.87 -10.77 11.40
N LEU A 59 -4.31 -9.61 10.88
CA LEU A 59 -3.84 -8.26 11.22
C LEU A 59 -2.35 -8.01 10.95
N LYS A 60 -1.68 -8.82 10.13
CA LYS A 60 -0.24 -8.71 9.85
C LYS A 60 0.13 -7.46 9.06
N ILE A 61 -0.74 -6.98 8.17
CA ILE A 61 -0.60 -5.71 7.46
C ILE A 61 -0.78 -4.55 8.45
N PHE A 62 -1.79 -4.62 9.31
CA PHE A 62 -2.02 -3.59 10.32
C PHE A 62 -0.86 -3.49 11.33
N ASP A 63 -0.31 -4.63 11.77
CA ASP A 63 0.88 -4.69 12.62
C ASP A 63 2.11 -4.05 11.96
N GLU A 64 2.20 -4.13 10.64
CA GLU A 64 3.24 -3.43 9.89
C GLU A 64 3.06 -1.91 9.93
N TYR A 65 1.84 -1.43 9.69
CA TYR A 65 1.53 -0.01 9.82
C TYR A 65 1.89 0.51 11.21
N ARG A 66 1.50 -0.20 12.27
CA ARG A 66 1.78 0.17 13.66
C ARG A 66 3.27 0.17 14.02
N ARG A 67 4.08 -0.61 13.31
CA ARG A 67 5.54 -0.64 13.51
C ARG A 67 6.21 0.57 12.88
N LYS A 68 5.64 1.10 11.80
CA LYS A 68 6.23 2.19 11.01
C LYS A 68 5.67 3.57 11.39
N LEU A 69 4.41 3.62 11.81
CA LEU A 69 3.66 4.84 12.09
C LEU A 69 3.33 4.95 13.58
N GLY A 70 3.46 6.16 14.12
CA GLY A 70 2.94 6.51 15.44
C GLY A 70 1.42 6.62 15.41
N PHE A 71 0.79 6.57 16.60
CA PHE A 71 -0.66 6.67 16.71
C PHE A 71 -1.20 7.96 16.08
N ASN A 72 -0.53 9.09 16.29
CA ASN A 72 -0.96 10.40 15.77
C ASN A 72 -0.52 10.67 14.31
N ASP A 73 0.22 9.77 13.67
CA ASP A 73 0.62 9.97 12.27
C ASP A 73 -0.66 9.94 11.41
N TYR A 74 -0.81 10.90 10.49
CA TYR A 74 -2.03 11.06 9.69
C TYR A 74 -2.43 9.77 8.97
N GLY A 75 -1.48 9.04 8.40
CA GLY A 75 -1.75 7.76 7.76
C GLY A 75 -2.36 6.71 8.69
N MET A 76 -1.93 6.67 9.96
CA MET A 76 -2.52 5.81 10.98
C MET A 76 -3.93 6.28 11.37
N GLN A 77 -4.15 7.59 11.45
CA GLN A 77 -5.48 8.15 11.71
C GLN A 77 -6.49 7.78 10.62
N VAL A 78 -6.09 7.80 9.35
CA VAL A 78 -6.95 7.36 8.23
C VAL A 78 -7.30 5.87 8.33
N VAL A 79 -6.34 5.02 8.70
CA VAL A 79 -6.59 3.59 8.95
C VAL A 79 -7.60 3.40 10.09
N MET A 80 -7.42 4.11 11.21
CA MET A 80 -8.35 4.09 12.34
C MET A 80 -9.74 4.61 11.95
N HIS A 81 -9.80 5.67 11.15
CA HIS A 81 -11.04 6.24 10.64
C HIS A 81 -11.82 5.20 9.84
N LYS A 82 -11.19 4.59 8.82
CA LYS A 82 -11.82 3.54 8.00
C LYS A 82 -12.33 2.37 8.84
N TRP A 83 -11.58 1.98 9.88
CA TRP A 83 -12.02 0.92 10.78
C TRP A 83 -13.26 1.33 11.60
N SER A 84 -13.23 2.52 12.19
CA SER A 84 -14.30 3.04 13.04
C SER A 84 -15.62 3.26 12.29
N THR A 85 -15.54 3.48 10.97
CA THR A 85 -16.69 3.67 10.07
C THR A 85 -17.09 2.40 9.32
N ALA A 86 -16.57 1.23 9.70
CA ALA A 86 -16.82 -0.06 9.05
C ALA A 86 -16.49 -0.08 7.53
N ALA A 87 -15.52 0.74 7.13
CA ALA A 87 -14.98 0.85 5.77
C ALA A 87 -13.71 -0.01 5.57
N VAL A 88 -13.53 -1.05 6.38
CA VAL A 88 -12.47 -2.06 6.24
C VAL A 88 -13.07 -3.40 5.81
N ASP A 89 -12.49 -4.01 4.78
CA ASP A 89 -12.71 -5.40 4.40
C ASP A 89 -11.53 -6.25 4.85
N ASN A 90 -11.78 -7.14 5.82
CA ASN A 90 -10.78 -8.12 6.25
C ASN A 90 -10.89 -9.37 5.37
N VAL A 91 -9.80 -9.74 4.71
CA VAL A 91 -9.74 -10.86 3.77
C VAL A 91 -8.80 -11.95 4.29
N PRO A 92 -9.09 -13.24 4.02
CA PRO A 92 -8.22 -14.32 4.44
C PRO A 92 -6.91 -14.26 3.67
N VAL A 93 -5.79 -14.39 4.39
CA VAL A 93 -4.44 -14.53 3.86
C VAL A 93 -3.77 -15.69 4.59
N GLU A 94 -3.17 -16.61 3.83
CA GLU A 94 -2.39 -17.70 4.39
C GLU A 94 -0.94 -17.27 4.62
N TYR A 95 -0.37 -17.69 5.74
CA TYR A 95 1.00 -17.41 6.14
C TYR A 95 1.75 -18.71 6.39
N ASP A 96 3.04 -18.73 6.06
CA ASP A 96 3.94 -19.81 6.47
C ASP A 96 4.31 -19.72 7.97
N ALA A 97 5.08 -20.70 8.44
CA ALA A 97 5.54 -20.76 9.82
C ALA A 97 6.42 -19.56 10.25
N ASP A 98 7.05 -18.88 9.28
CA ASP A 98 7.90 -17.71 9.51
C ASP A 98 7.09 -16.40 9.46
N GLY A 99 5.78 -16.48 9.18
CA GLY A 99 4.87 -15.32 9.10
C GLY A 99 4.93 -14.58 7.78
N SER A 100 5.48 -15.19 6.73
CA SER A 100 5.44 -14.67 5.36
C SER A 100 4.16 -15.11 4.66
N ALA A 101 3.53 -14.18 3.92
CA ALA A 101 2.33 -14.54 3.17
C ALA A 101 2.66 -15.53 2.05
N LEU A 102 1.81 -16.54 1.90
CA LEU A 102 1.89 -17.50 0.81
C LEU A 102 1.34 -16.86 -0.46
N LEU A 103 2.16 -16.89 -1.52
CA LEU A 103 1.80 -16.39 -2.85
C LEU A 103 1.72 -17.55 -3.85
N PRO A 104 0.97 -17.39 -4.95
CA PRO A 104 1.04 -18.30 -6.09
C PRO A 104 2.48 -18.54 -6.54
N GLU A 105 2.77 -19.74 -7.04
CA GLU A 105 4.13 -20.14 -7.46
C GLU A 105 4.73 -19.20 -8.52
N SER A 106 3.90 -18.59 -9.38
CA SER A 106 4.31 -17.59 -10.37
C SER A 106 4.73 -16.24 -9.75
N LEU A 107 4.24 -15.89 -8.56
CA LEU A 107 4.51 -14.62 -7.89
C LEU A 107 5.56 -14.75 -6.76
N SER A 108 5.62 -15.90 -6.11
CA SER A 108 6.56 -16.13 -5.01
C SER A 108 8.05 -15.91 -5.35
N PRO A 109 8.56 -16.23 -6.55
CA PRO A 109 9.97 -15.99 -6.90
C PRO A 109 10.27 -14.57 -7.38
N VAL A 110 9.27 -13.69 -7.54
CA VAL A 110 9.48 -12.30 -7.95
C VAL A 110 9.28 -11.32 -6.80
N ILE A 111 8.35 -11.60 -5.88
CA ILE A 111 8.06 -10.76 -4.72
C ILE A 111 8.67 -11.40 -3.48
N HIS A 112 9.86 -10.91 -3.13
CA HIS A 112 10.67 -11.46 -2.05
C HIS A 112 10.43 -10.77 -0.70
N ASP A 113 10.05 -9.50 -0.72
CA ASP A 113 9.88 -8.74 0.52
C ASP A 113 8.66 -9.22 1.31
N GLY A 114 8.88 -9.45 2.61
CA GLY A 114 7.86 -10.03 3.48
C GLY A 114 6.67 -9.11 3.72
N ALA A 115 6.80 -7.79 3.59
CA ALA A 115 5.68 -6.84 3.66
C ALA A 115 4.85 -6.88 2.39
N ASP A 116 5.51 -6.76 1.23
CA ASP A 116 4.86 -6.69 -0.08
C ASP A 116 4.09 -7.98 -0.39
N ARG A 117 4.62 -9.13 0.03
CA ARG A 117 3.92 -10.41 -0.09
C ARG A 117 2.55 -10.39 0.60
N LYS A 118 2.43 -9.76 1.77
CA LYS A 118 1.14 -9.67 2.49
C LYS A 118 0.15 -8.81 1.73
N MET A 119 0.63 -7.69 1.20
CA MET A 119 -0.19 -6.75 0.44
C MET A 119 -0.71 -7.39 -0.84
N VAL A 120 0.15 -8.11 -1.55
CA VAL A 120 -0.21 -8.86 -2.76
C VAL A 120 -1.20 -9.98 -2.43
N ALA A 121 -0.96 -10.75 -1.37
CA ALA A 121 -1.88 -11.81 -0.95
C ALA A 121 -3.27 -11.25 -0.58
N ALA A 122 -3.33 -10.12 0.13
CA ALA A 122 -4.58 -9.44 0.45
C ALA A 122 -5.28 -8.90 -0.81
N ALA A 123 -4.54 -8.35 -1.78
CA ALA A 123 -5.11 -7.90 -3.05
C ALA A 123 -5.69 -9.07 -3.87
N LEU A 124 -4.99 -10.20 -3.92
CA LEU A 124 -5.48 -11.43 -4.57
C LEU A 124 -6.78 -11.93 -3.90
N SER A 125 -6.79 -11.98 -2.56
CA SER A 125 -7.95 -12.40 -1.79
C SER A 125 -9.14 -11.45 -1.97
N SER A 126 -8.89 -10.13 -1.99
CA SER A 126 -9.91 -9.12 -2.30
C SER A 126 -10.48 -9.30 -3.71
N HIS A 127 -9.63 -9.55 -4.71
CA HIS A 127 -10.11 -9.81 -6.06
C HIS A 127 -10.98 -11.06 -6.12
N LEU A 128 -10.58 -12.14 -5.45
CA LEU A 128 -11.36 -13.38 -5.40
C LEU A 128 -12.75 -13.20 -4.77
N ILE A 129 -12.84 -12.42 -3.68
CA ILE A 129 -14.08 -12.25 -2.91
C ILE A 129 -14.99 -11.18 -3.53
N PHE A 130 -14.41 -10.08 -4.01
CA PHE A 130 -15.14 -8.87 -4.38
C PHE A 130 -15.02 -8.48 -5.85
N GLY A 131 -14.22 -9.18 -6.65
CA GLY A 131 -13.97 -8.89 -8.05
C GLY A 131 -12.93 -7.78 -8.31
N GLU A 132 -12.36 -7.17 -7.25
CA GLU A 132 -11.33 -6.13 -7.38
C GLU A 132 -10.27 -6.26 -6.29
N GLY A 133 -9.00 -6.18 -6.69
CA GLY A 133 -7.85 -6.08 -5.80
C GLY A 133 -6.89 -5.03 -6.36
N CYS A 134 -6.65 -3.96 -5.61
CA CYS A 134 -5.74 -2.90 -6.02
C CYS A 134 -4.75 -2.58 -4.89
N VAL A 135 -3.47 -2.47 -5.23
CA VAL A 135 -2.45 -1.94 -4.33
C VAL A 135 -2.18 -0.49 -4.72
N ALA A 136 -2.43 0.44 -3.81
CA ALA A 136 -2.02 1.83 -3.97
C ALA A 136 -0.65 2.04 -3.34
N PHE A 137 0.29 2.65 -4.08
CA PHE A 137 1.64 2.91 -3.61
C PHE A 137 2.13 4.31 -4.02
N ALA A 138 3.13 4.82 -3.31
CA ALA A 138 3.73 6.12 -3.55
C ALA A 138 5.19 5.99 -3.99
N GLY A 139 6.11 5.89 -3.02
CA GLY A 139 7.54 6.04 -3.26
C GLY A 139 8.28 4.76 -3.63
N ASP A 140 7.73 3.59 -3.26
CA ASP A 140 8.39 2.31 -3.50
C ASP A 140 8.33 1.94 -4.98
N THR A 141 9.50 1.79 -5.58
CA THR A 141 9.64 1.56 -7.00
C THR A 141 9.56 0.08 -7.38
N ASP A 142 9.61 -0.82 -6.41
CA ASP A 142 9.72 -2.26 -6.66
C ASP A 142 8.41 -2.81 -7.22
N TRP A 143 7.29 -2.14 -6.92
CA TRP A 143 5.98 -2.37 -7.55
C TRP A 143 6.03 -2.31 -9.09
N HIS A 144 6.90 -1.47 -9.68
CA HIS A 144 7.05 -1.39 -11.15
C HIS A 144 7.77 -2.61 -11.73
N ASP A 145 8.61 -3.30 -10.96
CA ASP A 145 9.25 -4.55 -11.39
C ASP A 145 8.24 -5.71 -11.50
N TRP A 146 7.10 -5.61 -10.81
CA TRP A 146 6.11 -6.67 -10.70
C TRP A 146 4.80 -6.39 -11.47
N GLU A 147 4.69 -5.24 -12.16
CA GLU A 147 3.45 -4.78 -12.81
C GLU A 147 2.84 -5.83 -13.74
N ASP A 148 3.65 -6.41 -14.64
CA ASP A 148 3.20 -7.43 -15.59
C ASP A 148 2.77 -8.73 -14.90
N ALA A 149 3.52 -9.16 -13.89
CA ALA A 149 3.21 -10.38 -13.14
C ALA A 149 1.91 -10.22 -12.34
N LEU A 150 1.74 -9.08 -11.66
CA LEU A 150 0.53 -8.77 -10.90
C LEU A 150 -0.71 -8.63 -11.80
N ALA A 151 -0.56 -8.03 -12.98
CA ALA A 151 -1.64 -7.90 -13.95
C ALA A 151 -2.15 -9.26 -14.45
N GLN A 152 -1.28 -10.26 -14.64
CA GLN A 152 -1.68 -11.63 -14.99
C GLN A 152 -2.56 -12.28 -13.91
N HIS A 153 -2.45 -11.82 -12.66
CA HIS A 153 -3.25 -12.27 -11.53
C HIS A 153 -4.41 -11.32 -11.17
N GLN A 154 -4.75 -10.37 -12.05
CA GLN A 154 -5.83 -9.39 -11.84
C GLN A 154 -5.61 -8.48 -10.61
N VAL A 155 -4.36 -8.33 -10.17
CA VAL A 155 -3.99 -7.33 -9.16
C VAL A 155 -3.67 -6.03 -9.88
N LEU A 156 -4.43 -4.99 -9.53
CA LEU A 156 -4.23 -3.64 -10.06
C LEU A 156 -3.20 -2.89 -9.24
N LEU A 157 -2.44 -2.02 -9.89
CA LEU A 157 -1.54 -1.09 -9.22
C LEU A 157 -2.03 0.35 -9.43
N GLU A 158 -1.98 1.15 -8.37
CA GLU A 158 -2.23 2.59 -8.42
C GLU A 158 -1.03 3.38 -7.88
N PRO A 159 -0.12 3.82 -8.77
CA PRO A 159 0.97 4.69 -8.39
C PRO A 159 0.50 6.14 -8.19
N ILE A 160 0.46 6.62 -6.96
CA ILE A 160 -0.08 7.95 -6.61
C ILE A 160 0.76 9.09 -7.21
N ILE A 161 2.07 8.91 -7.24
CA ILE A 161 3.05 9.84 -7.82
C ILE A 161 3.76 9.19 -9.00
N GLU A 162 2.99 8.60 -9.92
CA GLU A 162 3.46 7.73 -11.00
C GLU A 162 4.68 8.26 -11.76
N LYS A 163 4.60 9.48 -12.29
CA LYS A 163 5.71 10.06 -13.07
C LYS A 163 7.03 10.07 -12.29
N TRP A 164 6.98 10.39 -11.00
CA TRP A 164 8.16 10.41 -10.15
C TRP A 164 8.65 8.99 -9.84
N SER A 165 7.74 8.09 -9.45
CA SER A 165 8.10 6.70 -9.10
C SER A 165 8.70 5.95 -10.30
N ARG A 166 8.14 6.10 -11.51
CA ARG A 166 8.71 5.51 -12.74
C ARG A 166 10.07 6.11 -13.10
N GLN A 167 10.26 7.42 -12.90
CA GLN A 167 11.58 8.03 -13.09
C GLN A 167 12.62 7.43 -12.12
N LYS A 168 12.27 7.30 -10.84
CA LYS A 168 13.14 6.70 -9.83
C LYS A 168 13.46 5.25 -10.10
N HIS A 169 12.47 4.49 -10.56
CA HIS A 169 12.65 3.12 -11.02
C HIS A 169 13.64 3.03 -12.19
N ALA A 170 13.50 3.89 -13.20
CA ALA A 170 14.44 3.97 -14.32
C ALA A 170 15.86 4.41 -13.90
N GLU A 171 15.99 5.22 -12.85
CA GLU A 171 17.28 5.56 -12.24
C GLU A 171 17.91 4.35 -11.51
N LYS A 172 17.09 3.56 -10.79
CA LYS A 172 17.51 2.33 -10.09
C LYS A 172 18.06 1.29 -11.07
N LEU A 173 17.39 1.07 -12.22
CA LEU A 173 17.81 0.11 -13.24
C LEU A 173 19.11 0.47 -13.98
N LYS A 174 19.55 1.73 -13.89
CA LYS A 174 20.80 2.21 -14.54
C LYS A 174 22.03 2.11 -13.63
N ARG A 175 21.84 1.77 -12.35
CA ARG A 175 22.92 1.59 -11.38
C ARG A 175 23.39 0.14 -11.35
#